data_AF-A0A0N0DCT9-F1
#
_entry.id   AF-A0A0N0DCT9-F1
#
_cell.length_a   1.000
_cell.length_b   1.000
_cell.length_c   1.000
_cell.angle_alpha   90.00
_cell.angle_beta   90.00
_cell.angle_gamma   90.00
#
_symmetry.space_group_name_H-M   'P 1'
#
loop_
_entity.id
_entity.type
_entity.pdbx_description
1 polymer ?
#
loop_
_entity_poly.entity_id
_entity_poly.type
_entity_poly.pdbx_seq_one_letter_code
_entity_poly.pdbx_strand_id
1 'polypeptide(L)'
;MANKHIVTIMSRKSNASASRDQEIKKLDKPWEKKGVVISITSTELQLVLANGPDKEVENWAAKNLRSQMEEKKLMGDWKPVGGH
;
A
#
# COMPACT_ATOMS: atom_id res chain seq x y z
N MET A 1 -23.68 4.67 3.48
CA MET A 1 -22.86 3.68 2.73
C MET A 1 -21.46 4.25 2.68
N ALA A 2 -20.48 3.63 3.34
CA ALA A 2 -19.11 4.14 3.32
C ALA A 2 -18.50 3.82 1.94
N ASN A 3 -18.31 4.85 1.12
CA ASN A 3 -17.64 4.71 -0.17
C ASN A 3 -16.17 4.42 0.09
N LYS A 4 -15.79 3.14 0.08
CA LYS A 4 -14.39 2.73 0.21
C LYS A 4 -13.61 3.34 -0.95
N HIS A 5 -12.52 4.04 -0.65
CA HIS A 5 -11.65 4.63 -1.66
C HIS A 5 -10.41 3.75 -1.83
N ILE A 6 -10.13 3.31 -3.05
CA ILE A 6 -9.01 2.42 -3.36
C ILE A 6 -7.99 3.19 -4.18
N VAL A 7 -6.73 3.18 -3.71
CA VAL A 7 -5.63 3.94 -4.30
C VAL A 7 -4.48 3.00 -4.58
N THR A 8 -4.12 2.85 -5.85
CA THR A 8 -2.90 2.11 -6.21
C THR A 8 -1.69 2.99 -5.94
N ILE A 9 -0.74 2.51 -5.15
CA ILE A 9 0.48 3.24 -4.78
C ILE A 9 1.74 2.59 -5.34
N MET A 10 1.72 1.28 -5.61
CA MET A 10 2.82 0.59 -6.27
C MET A 10 2.29 -0.46 -7.25
N SER A 11 3.05 -0.73 -8.30
CA SER A 11 2.86 -1.88 -9.19
C SER A 11 4.02 -2.85 -9.01
N ARG A 12 3.71 -4.13 -9.10
CA ARG A 12 4.69 -5.20 -9.07
C ARG A 12 5.51 -5.20 -10.37
N LYS A 13 6.82 -5.39 -10.27
CA LYS A 13 7.67 -5.72 -11.42
C LYS A 13 7.33 -7.14 -11.85
N SER A 14 6.95 -7.35 -13.10
CA SER A 14 6.55 -8.67 -13.63
C SER A 14 7.54 -9.77 -13.22
N ASN A 15 7.02 -10.91 -12.78
CA ASN A 15 7.73 -12.13 -12.32
C ASN A 15 8.32 -12.11 -10.90
N ALA A 16 7.94 -11.14 -10.06
CA ALA A 16 8.31 -11.12 -8.66
C ALA A 16 7.54 -12.12 -7.79
N SER A 17 8.24 -12.85 -6.91
CA SER A 17 7.65 -13.82 -5.98
C SER A 17 6.77 -13.14 -4.91
N ALA A 18 5.56 -13.67 -4.71
CA ALA A 18 4.61 -13.22 -3.69
C ALA A 18 5.06 -13.44 -2.23
N SER A 19 6.25 -14.01 -2.00
CA SER A 19 6.78 -14.34 -0.68
C SER A 19 6.90 -13.13 0.26
N ARG A 20 7.05 -11.91 -0.28
CA ARG A 20 7.15 -10.67 0.50
C ARG A 20 5.80 -10.02 0.80
N ASP A 21 4.70 -10.52 0.25
CA ASP A 21 3.39 -9.91 0.39
C ASP A 21 2.84 -10.02 1.81
N GLN A 22 3.10 -11.15 2.47
CA GLN A 22 2.73 -11.34 3.86
C GLN A 22 3.46 -10.36 4.78
N GLU A 23 4.72 -10.05 4.49
CA GLU A 23 5.50 -9.07 5.25
C GLU A 23 4.94 -7.67 5.07
N ILE A 24 4.55 -7.31 3.84
CA ILE A 24 3.97 -6.01 3.55
C ILE A 24 2.59 -5.87 4.19
N LYS A 25 1.75 -6.92 4.17
CA LYS A 25 0.45 -6.92 4.87
C LYS A 25 0.59 -6.73 6.39
N LYS A 26 1.69 -7.17 7.02
CA LYS A 26 1.93 -6.93 8.45
C LYS A 26 2.18 -5.45 8.78
N LEU A 27 2.50 -4.62 7.78
CA LEU A 27 2.69 -3.17 7.95
C LEU A 27 1.37 -2.42 8.17
N ASP A 28 0.23 -3.10 7.98
CA ASP A 28 -1.12 -2.55 8.06
C ASP A 28 -1.57 -2.19 9.49
N LYS A 29 -1.03 -2.85 10.51
CA LYS A 29 -1.44 -2.70 11.92
C LYS A 29 -1.58 -1.25 12.43
N PRO A 30 -0.63 -0.32 12.17
CA PRO A 30 -0.79 1.08 12.57
C PRO A 30 -1.82 1.87 11.74
N TRP A 31 -2.26 1.36 10.59
CA TRP A 31 -3.09 2.05 9.60
C TRP A 31 -4.58 1.72 9.74
N GLU A 32 -4.90 0.52 10.24
CA GLU A 32 -6.27 0.10 10.55
C GLU A 32 -6.99 1.12 11.46
N LYS A 33 -6.26 1.72 12.43
CA LYS A 33 -6.82 2.77 13.32
C LYS A 33 -7.22 4.05 12.59
N LYS A 34 -6.63 4.33 11.43
CA LYS A 34 -6.99 5.46 10.55
C LYS A 34 -7.97 5.06 9.45
N GLY A 35 -8.42 3.79 9.45
CA GLY A 35 -9.32 3.24 8.44
C GLY A 35 -8.63 2.99 7.10
N VAL A 36 -7.31 2.77 7.10
CA VAL A 36 -6.54 2.41 5.90
C VAL A 36 -6.19 0.93 5.99
N VAL A 37 -6.43 0.19 4.91
CA VAL A 37 -6.12 -1.24 4.78
C VAL A 37 -5.22 -1.48 3.57
N ILE A 38 -4.13 -2.22 3.73
CA ILE A 38 -3.29 -2.65 2.60
C ILE A 38 -3.99 -3.78 1.84
N SER A 39 -4.24 -3.54 0.56
CA SER A 39 -4.64 -4.59 -0.39
C SER A 39 -3.49 -4.86 -1.35
N ILE A 40 -3.05 -6.12 -1.41
CA ILE A 40 -2.02 -6.57 -2.35
C ILE A 40 -2.70 -7.52 -3.32
N THR A 41 -2.72 -7.15 -4.60
CA THR A 41 -3.17 -7.99 -5.70
C THR A 41 -1.96 -8.65 -6.37
N SER A 42 -2.21 -9.49 -7.38
CA SER A 42 -1.14 -10.15 -8.14
C SER A 42 -0.16 -9.18 -8.77
N THR A 43 -0.59 -7.94 -9.09
CA THR A 43 0.17 -6.96 -9.86
C THR A 43 0.25 -5.58 -9.21
N GLU A 44 -0.58 -5.30 -8.21
CA GLU A 44 -0.72 -3.95 -7.65
C GLU A 44 -0.75 -3.99 -6.13
N LEU A 45 -0.19 -2.95 -5.54
CA LEU A 45 -0.27 -2.67 -4.13
C LEU A 45 -1.13 -1.42 -3.96
N GLN A 46 -2.21 -1.59 -3.22
CA GLN A 46 -3.28 -0.63 -3.08
C GLN A 46 -3.54 -0.33 -1.60
N LEU A 47 -3.98 0.89 -1.32
CA LEU A 47 -4.50 1.31 -0.04
C LEU A 47 -6.02 1.44 -0.16
N VAL A 48 -6.74 0.82 0.77
CA VAL A 48 -8.19 0.87 0.86
C VAL A 48 -8.56 1.74 2.06
N LEU A 49 -9.08 2.94 1.80
CA LEU A 49 -9.59 3.84 2.82
C LEU A 49 -11.06 3.51 3.07
N ALA A 50 -11.34 2.92 4.23
CA ALA A 50 -12.68 2.56 4.68
C ALA A 50 -13.56 3.79 5.01
N ASN A 51 -12.93 4.92 5.33
CA ASN A 51 -13.61 6.16 5.74
C ASN A 51 -13.98 7.09 4.56
N GLY A 52 -13.59 6.75 3.32
CA GLY A 52 -13.76 7.62 2.16
C GLY A 52 -12.45 8.17 1.59
N PRO A 53 -12.52 8.95 0.50
CA PRO A 53 -11.34 9.60 -0.07
C PRO A 53 -10.81 10.68 0.88
N ASP A 54 -9.53 10.59 1.23
CA ASP A 54 -8.83 11.53 2.10
C ASP A 54 -7.39 11.65 1.65
N LYS A 55 -7.10 12.71 0.88
CA LYS A 55 -5.78 12.90 0.25
C LYS A 55 -4.64 12.97 1.26
N GLU A 56 -4.91 13.46 2.46
CA GLU A 56 -3.88 13.61 3.49
C GLU A 56 -3.51 12.23 4.05
N VAL A 57 -4.53 11.42 4.35
CA VAL A 57 -4.37 10.03 4.77
C VAL A 57 -3.75 9.18 3.66
N GLU A 58 -4.17 9.35 2.40
CA GLU A 58 -3.60 8.65 1.24
C GLU A 58 -2.10 8.94 1.11
N ASN A 59 -1.71 10.21 1.08
CA ASN A 59 -0.31 10.60 0.89
C ASN A 59 0.55 10.17 2.09
N TRP A 60 0.03 10.36 3.30
CA TRP A 60 0.72 9.91 4.52
C TRP A 60 0.90 8.38 4.52
N ALA A 61 -0.14 7.62 4.23
CA ALA A 61 -0.09 6.16 4.21
C ALA A 61 0.81 5.63 3.08
N ALA A 62 0.75 6.21 1.89
CA ALA A 62 1.60 5.85 0.76
C ALA A 62 3.09 6.11 1.09
N LYS A 63 3.41 7.30 1.62
CA LYS A 63 4.78 7.67 2.01
C LYS A 63 5.30 6.78 3.14
N ASN A 64 4.47 6.53 4.15
CA ASN A 64 4.85 5.72 5.32
C ASN A 64 5.05 4.24 4.95
N LEU A 65 4.17 3.67 4.13
CA LEU A 65 4.32 2.31 3.62
C LEU A 65 5.58 2.18 2.76
N ARG A 66 5.82 3.13 1.85
CA ARG A 66 7.02 3.13 1.02
C ARG A 66 8.29 3.19 1.88
N SER A 67 8.32 4.04 2.91
CA SER A 67 9.43 4.12 3.87
C SER A 67 9.67 2.77 4.55
N GLN A 68 8.62 2.14 5.11
CA GLN A 68 8.78 0.85 5.78
C GLN A 68 9.18 -0.28 4.83
N MET A 69 8.68 -0.27 3.58
CA MET A 69 9.13 -1.21 2.56
C MET A 69 10.59 -1.00 2.19
N GLU A 70 11.08 0.25 2.16
CA GLU A 70 12.48 0.56 1.91
C GLU A 70 13.37 0.09 3.08
N GLU A 71 13.00 0.44 4.31
CA GLU A 71 13.70 0.02 5.53
C GLU A 71 13.79 -1.51 5.67
N LYS A 72 12.71 -2.22 5.32
CA LYS A 72 12.66 -3.69 5.34
C LYS A 72 13.17 -4.34 4.05
N LYS A 73 13.67 -3.57 3.08
CA LYS A 73 14.14 -4.05 1.77
C LYS A 73 13.09 -4.88 0.99
N LEU A 74 11.81 -4.55 1.19
CA LEU A 74 10.65 -5.17 0.53
C LEU A 74 10.33 -4.50 -0.82
N MET A 75 10.98 -3.37 -1.17
CA MET A 75 10.78 -2.68 -2.45
C MET A 75 11.30 -3.43 -3.69
N GLY A 76 12.07 -4.53 -3.55
CA GLY A 76 12.72 -5.17 -4.70
C GLY A 76 11.75 -5.49 -5.85
N ASP A 77 10.60 -6.03 -5.47
CA ASP A 77 9.53 -6.51 -6.35
C ASP A 77 8.48 -5.45 -6.70
N TRP A 78 8.53 -4.29 -6.05
CA TRP A 78 7.51 -3.25 -6.13
C TRP A 78 8.10 -1.96 -6.70
N LYS A 79 7.36 -1.34 -7.62
CA LYS A 79 7.68 -0.06 -8.23
C LYS A 79 6.59 0.94 -7.87
N PRO A 80 6.91 2.11 -7.30
CA PRO A 80 5.91 3.13 -7.05
C PRO A 80 5.22 3.54 -8.36
N VAL A 81 3.88 3.63 -8.33
CA VAL A 81 3.12 4.24 -9.42
C VAL A 81 2.80 5.68 -9.05
N GLY A 82 2.93 6.60 -10.00
CA GLY A 82 2.65 8.01 -9.78
C GLY A 82 3.80 8.73 -9.06
N GLY A 83 4.71 9.29 -9.86
CA GLY A 83 5.26 10.61 -9.55
C GLY A 83 4.55 11.58 -10.48
N HIS A 84 3.72 12.46 -9.93
CA HIS A 84 3.22 13.62 -10.65
C HIS A 84 3.20 14.80 -9.70
#